data_AF-A0A520RSX1-F1
#
_entry.id   AF-A0A520RSX1-F1
#
_cell.length_a   1.000
_cell.length_b   1.000
_cell.length_c   1.000
_cell.angle_alpha   90.00
_cell.angle_beta   90.00
_cell.angle_gamma   90.00
#
_symmetry.space_group_name_H-M   'P 1'
#
loop_
_entity.id
_entity.type
_entity.pdbx_description
1 polymer ?
#
loop_
_entity_poly.entity_id
_entity_poly.type
_entity_poly.pdbx_seq_one_letter_code
_entity_poly.pdbx_strand_id
1 'polypeptide(L)'
;MKLQPLSFIKISLVFSMLVGLSAARANDAASPTLLGSWHCQGAAIIRSEEGGEALKRILSAKETAPIRDLVIAKLAGAPDQLFYGLGAQALDTRVKLLSPIISDMIEHVSYGEIHATAASAINLSLAVKLPADRQSNWNINLRRYAASLGWEVSPPLSQGLTSEWDATSQNSGFLMRYIKKDDWLLISVGSDALTQILDWSRDFNNGAVFHSPQTTDSWWSLHVKLDTLSQLFGGDAEKSLKSITLKSIGDGEYLRSRGQIQFSQAMDDSISDWMVPTNRIQEPVVSFSAQRNLQPLLTQIPGMRKLFPQGVPKQSIAWSRPSRVQNTRAAQDSAPMYLTYATWPVGGNDKAKSVQSIQGGLAEFLGANLLNSGRMLLSSNHLLNALSLKIRPAFIQPFVQGIEYAGENYHMAGLTYMILNRTNPPPPSLFGQITKHPRLRYYHWERSDEKLFQYRNLINLIGFLFGKGQLLQDSPLFAWTQFLEEQLGNTVTQLLRKEDDILEIQRKSQLGLNAFEIALLARWIHSESFPWIDLEEITHWEFPSTPKPALK
;
A
#
# COMPACT_ATOMS: atom_id res chain seq x y z
N MET A 1 13.12 31.39 1.85
CA MET A 1 12.21 30.82 2.86
C MET A 1 12.30 29.30 2.74
N LYS A 2 13.02 28.64 3.66
CA LYS A 2 13.33 27.20 3.58
C LYS A 2 12.09 26.39 3.99
N LEU A 3 11.47 25.68 3.05
CA LEU A 3 10.34 24.77 3.29
C LEU A 3 10.83 23.55 4.07
N GLN A 4 10.35 23.39 5.31
CA GLN A 4 10.77 22.33 6.23
C GLN A 4 10.22 20.95 5.81
N PRO A 5 10.98 19.85 6.00
CA PRO A 5 10.63 18.55 5.41
C PRO A 5 9.96 17.64 6.45
N LEU A 6 8.63 17.49 6.33
CA LEU A 6 7.80 16.43 6.92
C LEU A 6 6.59 16.17 6.02
N SER A 7 6.69 15.23 5.07
CA SER A 7 5.63 14.99 4.07
C SER A 7 5.28 13.53 3.79
N PHE A 8 5.94 12.57 4.42
CA PHE A 8 5.79 11.15 4.04
C PHE A 8 4.63 10.43 4.73
N ILE A 9 4.11 10.96 5.85
CA ILE A 9 2.98 10.39 6.60
C ILE A 9 1.72 10.31 5.73
N LYS A 10 1.61 11.18 4.72
CA LYS A 10 0.43 11.26 3.85
C LYS A 10 0.38 10.25 2.72
N ILE A 11 1.47 9.52 2.44
CA ILE A 11 1.47 8.60 1.29
C ILE A 11 0.67 7.31 1.59
N SER A 12 0.49 6.96 2.87
CA SER A 12 -0.53 5.96 3.28
C SER A 12 -1.96 6.51 3.28
N LEU A 13 -2.15 7.82 3.41
CA LEU A 13 -3.45 8.49 3.35
C LEU A 13 -3.98 8.60 1.91
N VAL A 14 -3.05 8.76 0.97
CA VAL A 14 -3.24 8.75 -0.48
C VAL A 14 -3.62 7.33 -0.95
N PHE A 15 -3.14 6.27 -0.29
CA PHE A 15 -3.50 4.87 -0.58
C PHE A 15 -5.01 4.59 -0.59
N SER A 16 -5.76 5.40 0.15
CA SER A 16 -7.21 5.33 0.31
C SER A 16 -7.99 6.37 -0.49
N MET A 17 -7.35 7.47 -0.90
CA MET A 17 -7.94 8.38 -1.88
C MET A 17 -8.12 7.71 -3.26
N LEU A 18 -7.35 6.65 -3.55
CA LEU A 18 -6.99 6.31 -4.92
C LEU A 18 -7.34 4.88 -5.37
N VAL A 19 -7.81 4.04 -4.45
CA VAL A 19 -8.53 2.80 -4.81
C VAL A 19 -9.91 3.12 -5.42
N GLY A 20 -10.36 4.38 -5.34
CA GLY A 20 -11.70 4.80 -5.71
C GLY A 20 -11.86 5.58 -7.01
N LEU A 21 -10.86 5.74 -7.87
CA LEU A 21 -10.97 6.65 -9.03
C LEU A 21 -10.37 6.02 -10.30
N SER A 22 -10.83 4.83 -10.64
CA SER A 22 -10.84 4.37 -12.04
C SER A 22 -12.21 4.68 -12.62
N ALA A 23 -12.25 5.41 -13.74
CA ALA A 23 -13.50 5.81 -14.38
C ALA A 23 -14.44 4.62 -14.61
N ALA A 24 -15.60 4.61 -13.95
CA ALA A 24 -16.73 3.78 -14.32
C ALA A 24 -17.93 4.70 -14.60
N ARG A 25 -18.51 4.54 -15.79
CA ARG A 25 -19.89 4.97 -16.07
C ARG A 25 -20.80 3.80 -15.68
N ALA A 26 -21.84 4.03 -14.87
CA ALA A 26 -23.23 3.60 -15.13
C ALA A 26 -24.15 3.61 -13.88
N ASN A 27 -25.45 3.73 -14.19
CA ASN A 27 -26.70 3.57 -13.46
C ASN A 27 -27.04 4.46 -12.25
N ASP A 28 -28.25 5.03 -12.35
CA ASP A 28 -28.87 6.00 -11.47
C ASP A 28 -29.54 5.38 -10.24
N ALA A 29 -29.51 6.15 -9.16
CA ALA A 29 -30.32 6.12 -7.93
C ALA A 29 -29.68 5.44 -6.70
N ALA A 30 -28.89 6.20 -5.95
CA ALA A 30 -28.59 5.95 -4.54
C ALA A 30 -28.22 7.25 -3.79
N SER A 31 -28.57 7.37 -2.51
CA SER A 31 -28.13 8.46 -1.62
C SER A 31 -26.60 8.51 -1.49
N PRO A 32 -25.99 9.68 -1.21
CA PRO A 32 -24.54 9.80 -1.13
C PRO A 32 -23.97 8.83 -0.08
N THR A 33 -23.07 7.95 -0.51
CA THR A 33 -22.50 6.90 0.34
C THR A 33 -21.02 7.18 0.59
N LEU A 34 -20.64 7.34 1.87
CA LEU A 34 -19.25 7.53 2.26
C LEU A 34 -18.41 6.30 1.87
N LEU A 35 -17.45 6.49 0.98
CA LEU A 35 -16.49 5.48 0.54
C LEU A 35 -15.23 5.47 1.40
N GLY A 36 -14.82 6.64 1.87
CA GLY A 36 -13.67 6.75 2.76
C GLY A 36 -13.48 8.17 3.29
N SER A 37 -12.76 8.25 4.40
CA SER A 37 -12.41 9.52 5.04
C SER A 37 -11.03 9.47 5.65
N TRP A 38 -10.38 10.62 5.74
CA TRP A 38 -9.08 10.76 6.37
C TRP A 38 -9.02 11.98 7.27
N HIS A 39 -8.14 11.91 8.26
CA HIS A 39 -7.77 13.04 9.09
C HIS A 39 -6.24 13.07 9.28
N CYS A 40 -5.67 14.26 9.35
CA CYS A 40 -4.27 14.47 9.69
C CYS A 40 -4.12 15.74 10.52
N GLN A 41 -3.34 15.67 11.60
CA GLN A 41 -3.01 16.81 12.47
C GLN A 41 -2.06 17.82 11.80
N GLY A 42 -1.43 17.44 10.70
CA GLY A 42 -0.45 18.28 10.01
C GLY A 42 0.95 18.18 10.62
N ALA A 43 1.95 18.36 9.76
CA ALA A 43 3.35 18.28 10.15
C ALA A 43 3.76 19.33 11.20
N ALA A 44 3.12 20.51 11.19
CA ALA A 44 3.40 21.55 12.18
C ALA A 44 3.16 21.09 13.62
N ILE A 45 2.02 20.42 13.86
CA ILE A 45 1.67 19.87 15.17
C ILE A 45 2.51 18.63 15.49
N ILE A 46 2.67 17.72 14.53
CA ILE A 46 3.44 16.48 14.73
C ILE A 46 4.89 16.76 15.15
N ARG A 47 5.50 17.85 14.67
CA ARG A 47 6.86 18.23 15.08
C ARG A 47 6.97 18.64 16.55
N SER A 48 5.93 19.26 17.12
CA SER A 48 5.92 19.69 18.52
C SER A 48 5.46 18.61 19.51
N GLU A 49 4.71 17.62 19.03
CA GLU A 49 4.21 16.50 19.83
C GLU A 49 5.33 15.52 20.22
N GLU A 50 5.19 14.79 21.33
CA GLU A 50 6.17 13.78 21.75
C GLU A 50 6.08 12.48 20.92
N GLY A 51 7.19 11.74 20.84
CA GLY A 51 7.27 10.43 20.18
C GLY A 51 7.48 10.50 18.66
N GLY A 52 7.57 9.34 18.01
CA GLY A 52 7.83 9.24 16.56
C GLY A 52 9.18 9.83 16.13
N GLU A 53 10.21 9.75 16.98
CA GLU A 53 11.49 10.44 16.72
C GLU A 53 12.18 9.96 15.44
N ALA A 54 12.10 8.66 15.11
CA ALA A 54 12.63 8.15 13.84
C ALA A 54 11.93 8.77 12.63
N LEU A 55 10.60 8.86 12.68
CA LEU A 55 9.81 9.49 11.63
C LEU A 55 10.21 10.95 11.44
N LYS A 56 10.23 11.75 12.52
CA LYS A 56 10.62 13.16 12.45
C LYS A 56 12.03 13.33 11.85
N ARG A 57 12.98 12.51 12.27
CA ARG A 57 14.36 12.51 11.76
C ARG A 57 14.42 12.18 10.27
N ILE A 58 13.85 11.04 9.86
CA ILE A 58 13.80 10.59 8.46
C ILE A 58 13.17 11.67 7.59
N LEU A 59 12.06 12.22 8.07
CA LEU A 59 11.34 13.25 7.37
C LEU A 59 12.16 14.52 7.20
N SER A 60 12.89 14.95 8.24
CA SER A 60 13.74 16.14 8.22
C SER A 60 15.03 15.97 7.40
N ALA A 61 15.36 14.75 6.96
CA ALA A 61 16.59 14.45 6.25
C ALA A 61 16.64 15.06 4.84
N LYS A 62 17.85 15.38 4.39
CA LYS A 62 18.07 15.97 3.05
C LYS A 62 17.64 15.02 1.93
N GLU A 63 17.76 13.71 2.15
CA GLU A 63 17.38 12.65 1.22
C GLU A 63 15.86 12.57 1.01
N THR A 64 15.07 13.03 1.98
CA THR A 64 13.60 13.02 1.89
C THR A 64 13.06 14.23 1.13
N ALA A 65 13.79 15.35 1.07
CA ALA A 65 13.31 16.58 0.42
C ALA A 65 13.00 16.42 -1.08
N PRO A 66 13.85 15.78 -1.91
CA PRO A 66 13.52 15.55 -3.33
C PRO A 66 12.27 14.69 -3.52
N ILE A 67 12.03 13.73 -2.61
CA ILE A 67 10.87 12.85 -2.70
C ILE A 67 9.60 13.58 -2.32
N ARG A 68 9.66 14.43 -1.28
CA ARG A 68 8.56 15.33 -0.95
C ARG A 68 8.14 16.14 -2.15
N ASP A 69 9.11 16.79 -2.79
CA ASP A 69 8.84 17.73 -3.87
C ASP A 69 8.28 16.97 -5.10
N LEU A 70 8.79 15.77 -5.38
CA LEU A 70 8.25 14.85 -6.38
C LEU A 70 6.80 14.44 -6.09
N VAL A 71 6.50 14.04 -4.85
CA VAL A 71 5.15 13.63 -4.43
C VAL A 71 4.19 14.80 -4.51
N ILE A 72 4.58 15.99 -4.06
CA ILE A 72 3.77 17.21 -4.17
C ILE A 72 3.44 17.51 -5.64
N ALA A 73 4.44 17.47 -6.52
CA ALA A 73 4.25 17.74 -7.94
C ALA A 73 3.30 16.71 -8.59
N LYS A 74 3.50 15.41 -8.32
CA LYS A 74 2.63 14.37 -8.88
C LYS A 74 1.20 14.44 -8.33
N LEU A 75 1.01 14.68 -7.03
CA LEU A 75 -0.33 14.88 -6.45
C LEU A 75 -1.02 16.12 -7.02
N ALA A 76 -0.27 17.21 -7.25
CA ALA A 76 -0.80 18.41 -7.89
C ALA A 76 -1.16 18.19 -9.37
N GLY A 77 -0.52 17.24 -10.04
CA GLY A 77 -0.86 16.82 -11.41
C GLY A 77 -1.95 15.75 -11.50
N ALA A 78 -2.32 15.11 -10.38
CA ALA A 78 -3.30 14.04 -10.36
C ALA A 78 -4.65 14.42 -10.98
N PRO A 79 -5.22 15.62 -10.73
CA PRO A 79 -6.49 16.01 -11.33
C PRO A 79 -6.49 16.01 -12.87
N ASP A 80 -5.37 16.36 -13.51
CA ASP A 80 -5.30 16.32 -14.98
C ASP A 80 -5.38 14.87 -15.48
N GLN A 81 -4.75 13.91 -14.79
CA GLN A 81 -4.92 12.49 -15.11
C GLN A 81 -6.36 12.00 -14.90
N LEU A 82 -7.08 12.57 -13.93
CA LEU A 82 -8.51 12.28 -13.74
C LEU A 82 -9.37 12.80 -14.91
N PHE A 83 -9.11 14.02 -15.38
CA PHE A 83 -9.90 14.66 -16.43
C PHE A 83 -9.54 14.22 -17.85
N TYR A 84 -8.27 13.87 -18.09
CA TYR A 84 -7.75 13.59 -19.43
C TYR A 84 -7.26 12.15 -19.62
N GLY A 85 -7.35 11.30 -18.58
CA GLY A 85 -6.97 9.89 -18.63
C GLY A 85 -5.67 9.58 -17.88
N LEU A 86 -5.55 8.33 -17.42
CA LEU A 86 -4.38 7.86 -16.69
C LEU A 86 -3.11 8.01 -17.53
N GLY A 87 -2.03 8.51 -16.90
CA GLY A 87 -0.75 8.76 -17.58
C GLY A 87 -0.70 10.07 -18.38
N ALA A 88 -1.80 10.83 -18.48
CA ALA A 88 -1.76 12.14 -19.13
C ALA A 88 -0.79 13.11 -18.40
N GLN A 89 0.05 13.80 -19.17
CA GLN A 89 0.96 14.80 -18.62
C GLN A 89 0.17 16.04 -18.17
N ALA A 90 0.23 16.35 -16.88
CA ALA A 90 -0.39 17.55 -16.33
C ALA A 90 0.30 18.82 -16.83
N LEU A 91 -0.48 19.87 -17.10
CA LEU A 91 0.08 21.15 -17.52
C LEU A 91 0.90 21.79 -16.38
N ASP A 92 2.14 22.19 -16.65
CA ASP A 92 3.04 22.82 -15.66
C ASP A 92 2.39 23.97 -14.89
N THR A 93 1.60 24.81 -15.57
CA THR A 93 0.88 25.93 -14.96
C THR A 93 -0.12 25.44 -13.91
N ARG A 94 -0.83 24.34 -14.17
CA ARG A 94 -1.80 23.74 -13.24
C ARG A 94 -1.11 23.08 -12.05
N VAL A 95 -0.04 22.34 -12.30
CA VAL A 95 0.80 21.76 -11.24
C VAL A 95 1.33 22.87 -10.31
N LYS A 96 1.80 24.00 -10.85
CA LYS A 96 2.25 25.15 -10.06
C LYS A 96 1.14 25.80 -9.24
N LEU A 97 -0.10 25.86 -9.76
CA LEU A 97 -1.25 26.40 -9.03
C LEU A 97 -1.65 25.49 -7.86
N LEU A 98 -1.60 24.17 -8.02
CA LEU A 98 -2.05 23.20 -7.02
C LEU A 98 -0.97 22.71 -6.05
N SER A 99 0.31 22.74 -6.43
CA SER A 99 1.41 22.27 -5.56
C SER A 99 1.39 22.86 -4.14
N PRO A 100 1.13 24.16 -3.96
CA PRO A 100 1.08 24.70 -2.61
C PRO A 100 -0.06 24.14 -1.76
N ILE A 101 -1.18 23.63 -2.33
CA ILE A 101 -2.32 23.15 -1.52
C ILE A 101 -2.00 21.78 -0.98
N ILE A 102 -1.28 20.98 -1.77
CA ILE A 102 -0.76 19.70 -1.31
C ILE A 102 0.23 19.93 -0.18
N SER A 103 1.12 20.93 -0.30
CA SER A 103 2.04 21.30 0.77
C SER A 103 1.32 21.81 2.03
N ASP A 104 0.28 22.61 1.87
CA ASP A 104 -0.51 23.15 2.98
C ASP A 104 -1.32 22.07 3.68
N MET A 105 -1.92 21.15 2.91
CA MET A 105 -2.52 19.95 3.47
C MET A 105 -1.49 19.23 4.32
N ILE A 106 -0.29 18.96 3.81
CA ILE A 106 0.78 18.28 4.54
C ILE A 106 1.12 18.99 5.86
N GLU A 107 1.28 20.29 5.82
CA GLU A 107 1.77 21.10 6.94
C GLU A 107 0.72 21.32 8.03
N HIS A 108 -0.54 21.49 7.63
CA HIS A 108 -1.63 21.88 8.51
C HIS A 108 -2.65 20.76 8.75
N VAL A 109 -3.57 20.99 9.70
CA VAL A 109 -4.68 20.07 9.95
C VAL A 109 -5.52 19.95 8.69
N SER A 110 -5.80 18.71 8.27
CA SER A 110 -6.60 18.42 7.08
C SER A 110 -7.56 17.27 7.34
N TYR A 111 -8.80 17.43 6.88
CA TYR A 111 -9.82 16.38 6.86
C TYR A 111 -10.36 16.23 5.44
N GLY A 112 -10.78 15.04 5.06
CA GLY A 112 -11.59 14.92 3.86
C GLY A 112 -12.29 13.60 3.70
N GLU A 113 -13.22 13.59 2.76
CA GLU A 113 -14.16 12.51 2.51
C GLU A 113 -14.33 12.29 1.02
N ILE A 114 -14.58 11.03 0.67
CA ILE A 114 -14.94 10.61 -0.68
C ILE A 114 -16.30 9.95 -0.60
N HIS A 115 -17.25 10.44 -1.40
CA HIS A 115 -18.58 9.87 -1.50
C HIS A 115 -18.85 9.38 -2.91
N ALA A 116 -19.57 8.26 -3.02
CA ALA A 116 -20.29 7.91 -4.23
C ALA A 116 -21.62 8.64 -4.25
N THR A 117 -22.00 9.17 -5.40
CA THR A 117 -23.29 9.82 -5.63
C THR A 117 -24.23 8.89 -6.42
N ALA A 118 -25.50 9.27 -6.55
CA ALA A 118 -26.54 8.49 -7.22
C ALA A 118 -26.21 8.10 -8.67
N ALA A 119 -25.34 8.85 -9.34
CA ALA A 119 -24.93 8.62 -10.73
C ALA A 119 -23.61 7.83 -10.84
N SER A 120 -23.18 7.15 -9.77
CA SER A 120 -21.86 6.50 -9.65
C SER A 120 -20.67 7.46 -9.83
N ALA A 121 -20.92 8.77 -9.79
CA ALA A 121 -19.90 9.80 -9.78
C ALA A 121 -19.38 10.02 -8.37
N ILE A 122 -18.11 10.41 -8.27
CA ILE A 122 -17.43 10.58 -7.00
C ILE A 122 -17.38 12.06 -6.63
N ASN A 123 -17.68 12.36 -5.37
CA ASN A 123 -17.49 13.68 -4.79
C ASN A 123 -16.35 13.63 -3.78
N LEU A 124 -15.39 14.53 -3.94
CA LEU A 124 -14.28 14.75 -3.03
C LEU A 124 -14.55 16.01 -2.25
N SER A 125 -14.58 15.92 -0.93
CA SER A 125 -14.67 17.07 -0.03
C SER A 125 -13.43 17.13 0.86
N LEU A 126 -12.88 18.33 1.02
CA LEU A 126 -11.64 18.62 1.72
C LEU A 126 -11.82 19.83 2.62
N ALA A 127 -11.34 19.73 3.85
CA ALA A 127 -11.20 20.82 4.78
C ALA A 127 -9.74 20.96 5.22
N VAL A 128 -9.20 22.18 5.20
CA VAL A 128 -7.83 22.46 5.63
C VAL A 128 -7.83 23.68 6.55
N LYS A 129 -7.20 23.55 7.71
CA LYS A 129 -7.06 24.64 8.68
C LYS A 129 -5.89 25.53 8.28
N LEU A 130 -6.15 26.74 7.79
CA LEU A 130 -5.13 27.62 7.21
C LEU A 130 -5.18 29.04 7.79
N PRO A 131 -4.02 29.69 7.95
CA PRO A 131 -3.95 31.13 8.22
C PRO A 131 -4.62 31.98 7.12
N ALA A 132 -5.08 33.18 7.48
CA ALA A 132 -5.89 34.04 6.61
C ALA A 132 -5.19 34.45 5.29
N ASP A 133 -3.88 34.65 5.31
CA ASP A 133 -3.05 34.95 4.13
C ASP A 133 -3.02 33.77 3.16
N ARG A 134 -2.85 32.53 3.66
CA ARG A 134 -2.89 31.30 2.86
C ARG A 134 -4.27 31.06 2.25
N GLN A 135 -5.34 31.25 3.02
CA GLN A 135 -6.71 31.12 2.50
C GLN A 135 -7.00 32.09 1.35
N SER A 136 -6.48 33.32 1.43
CA SER A 136 -6.67 34.34 0.40
C SER A 136 -5.93 33.98 -0.89
N ASN A 137 -4.72 33.43 -0.77
CA ASN A 137 -3.98 32.87 -1.91
C ASN A 137 -4.74 31.70 -2.55
N TRP A 138 -5.39 30.84 -1.75
CA TRP A 138 -6.19 29.72 -2.28
C TRP A 138 -7.43 30.15 -3.03
N ASN A 139 -8.09 31.20 -2.57
CA ASN A 139 -9.21 31.80 -3.28
C ASN A 139 -8.79 32.16 -4.72
N ILE A 140 -7.62 32.79 -4.88
CA ILE A 140 -7.08 33.16 -6.20
C ILE A 140 -6.67 31.93 -7.02
N ASN A 141 -5.86 31.04 -6.43
CA ASN A 141 -5.26 29.93 -7.17
C ASN A 141 -6.30 28.92 -7.67
N LEU A 142 -7.31 28.58 -6.86
CA LEU A 142 -8.35 27.63 -7.25
C LEU A 142 -9.26 28.20 -8.35
N ARG A 143 -9.58 29.50 -8.30
CA ARG A 143 -10.30 30.17 -9.39
C ARG A 143 -9.49 30.18 -10.69
N ARG A 144 -8.19 30.46 -10.61
CA ARG A 144 -7.28 30.37 -11.77
C ARG A 144 -7.19 28.94 -12.31
N TYR A 145 -7.17 27.96 -11.43
CA TYR A 145 -7.15 26.55 -11.79
C TYR A 145 -8.45 26.16 -12.52
N ALA A 146 -9.62 26.47 -11.96
CA ALA A 146 -10.92 26.24 -12.59
C ALA A 146 -11.03 26.94 -13.96
N ALA A 147 -10.62 28.22 -14.04
CA ALA A 147 -10.58 28.94 -15.31
C ALA A 147 -9.64 28.29 -16.34
N SER A 148 -8.50 27.72 -15.90
CA SER A 148 -7.59 26.97 -16.79
C SER A 148 -8.18 25.67 -17.33
N LEU A 149 -9.20 25.13 -16.68
CA LEU A 149 -9.99 23.99 -17.17
C LEU A 149 -11.14 24.43 -18.09
N GLY A 150 -11.32 25.74 -18.31
CA GLY A 150 -12.46 26.31 -19.04
C GLY A 150 -13.76 26.30 -18.24
N TRP A 151 -13.71 26.21 -16.92
CA TRP A 151 -14.90 26.24 -16.07
C TRP A 151 -15.35 27.67 -15.82
N GLU A 152 -16.67 27.87 -15.75
CA GLU A 152 -17.25 29.15 -15.39
C GLU A 152 -17.18 29.32 -13.88
N VAL A 153 -16.72 30.48 -13.41
CA VAL A 153 -16.52 30.76 -11.98
C VAL A 153 -17.45 31.90 -11.56
N SER A 154 -18.24 31.70 -10.51
CA SER A 154 -19.22 32.65 -10.00
C SER A 154 -19.12 32.86 -8.48
N PRO A 155 -19.05 34.12 -8.00
CA PRO A 155 -18.82 35.35 -8.77
C PRO A 155 -17.43 35.35 -9.40
N PRO A 156 -17.16 36.05 -10.52
CA PRO A 156 -15.84 36.05 -11.16
C PRO A 156 -14.79 36.77 -10.30
N LEU A 157 -13.51 36.41 -10.46
CA LEU A 157 -12.39 37.01 -9.71
C LEU A 157 -12.29 38.55 -9.90
N SER A 158 -12.79 39.09 -11.01
CA SER A 158 -12.87 40.53 -11.27
C SER A 158 -13.77 41.30 -10.29
N GLN A 159 -14.68 40.61 -9.60
CA GLN A 159 -15.55 41.19 -8.56
C GLN A 159 -14.90 41.15 -7.16
N GLY A 160 -13.64 40.71 -7.06
CA GLY A 160 -12.90 40.63 -5.80
C GLY A 160 -12.95 39.24 -5.14
N LEU A 161 -12.35 39.13 -3.95
CA LEU A 161 -12.31 37.90 -3.18
C LEU A 161 -13.58 37.78 -2.33
N THR A 162 -14.37 36.73 -2.58
CA THR A 162 -15.54 36.37 -1.78
C THR A 162 -15.24 35.18 -0.87
N SER A 163 -15.93 35.08 0.27
CA SER A 163 -15.80 33.94 1.17
C SER A 163 -16.37 32.64 0.57
N GLU A 164 -17.23 32.73 -0.43
CA GLU A 164 -17.86 31.59 -1.10
C GLU A 164 -17.92 31.84 -2.61
N TRP A 165 -17.66 30.79 -3.38
CA TRP A 165 -17.83 30.79 -4.84
C TRP A 165 -17.92 29.38 -5.40
N ASP A 166 -18.53 29.29 -6.57
CA ASP A 166 -18.72 28.04 -7.31
C ASP A 166 -18.02 28.10 -8.65
N ALA A 167 -17.61 26.93 -9.15
CA ALA A 167 -17.18 26.76 -10.52
C ALA A 167 -17.89 25.57 -11.17
N THR A 168 -18.34 25.76 -12.40
CA THR A 168 -19.16 24.78 -13.12
C THR A 168 -18.54 24.44 -14.47
N SER A 169 -18.39 23.15 -14.74
CA SER A 169 -17.97 22.67 -16.06
C SER A 169 -19.16 22.56 -17.00
N GLN A 170 -19.08 23.19 -18.17
CA GLN A 170 -20.15 23.11 -19.18
C GLN A 170 -20.33 21.70 -19.78
N ASN A 171 -19.25 20.91 -19.86
CA ASN A 171 -19.26 19.65 -20.63
C ASN A 171 -19.17 18.38 -19.78
N SER A 172 -18.65 18.48 -18.55
CA SER A 172 -18.31 17.30 -17.75
C SER A 172 -19.27 17.02 -16.60
N GLY A 173 -20.17 17.96 -16.28
CA GLY A 173 -21.07 17.86 -15.13
C GLY A 173 -20.36 17.98 -13.76
N PHE A 174 -19.05 18.24 -13.74
CA PHE A 174 -18.33 18.53 -12.50
C PHE A 174 -18.62 19.94 -12.00
N LEU A 175 -18.81 20.02 -10.68
CA LEU A 175 -18.97 21.24 -9.92
C LEU A 175 -17.81 21.34 -8.93
N MET A 176 -17.40 22.57 -8.62
CA MET A 176 -16.49 22.87 -7.52
C MET A 176 -17.10 23.95 -6.66
N ARG A 177 -17.03 23.79 -5.35
CA ARG A 177 -17.42 24.80 -4.37
C ARG A 177 -16.27 25.09 -3.44
N TYR A 178 -16.06 26.37 -3.19
CA TYR A 178 -15.11 26.90 -2.21
C TYR A 178 -15.87 27.63 -1.12
N ILE A 179 -15.53 27.37 0.14
CA ILE A 179 -16.03 28.13 1.28
C ILE A 179 -14.85 28.44 2.22
N LYS A 180 -14.68 29.71 2.54
CA LYS A 180 -13.81 30.21 3.61
C LYS A 180 -14.67 30.43 4.85
N LYS A 181 -14.29 29.77 5.95
CA LYS A 181 -15.00 29.86 7.22
C LYS A 181 -14.02 29.87 8.39
N ASP A 182 -13.96 30.96 9.12
CA ASP A 182 -12.98 31.17 10.20
C ASP A 182 -11.54 30.87 9.74
N ASP A 183 -10.87 29.93 10.39
CA ASP A 183 -9.55 29.42 10.03
C ASP A 183 -9.59 28.19 9.11
N TRP A 184 -10.75 27.82 8.58
CA TRP A 184 -10.93 26.69 7.68
C TRP A 184 -11.20 27.10 6.22
N LEU A 185 -10.52 26.38 5.34
CA LEU A 185 -10.78 26.33 3.91
C LEU A 185 -11.52 25.04 3.58
N LEU A 186 -12.73 25.14 3.04
CA LEU A 186 -13.52 24.01 2.57
C LEU A 186 -13.56 24.00 1.03
N ILE A 187 -13.32 22.84 0.43
CA ILE A 187 -13.34 22.62 -1.02
C ILE A 187 -14.12 21.34 -1.28
N SER A 188 -15.07 21.37 -2.22
CA SER A 188 -15.70 20.15 -2.74
C SER A 188 -15.61 20.14 -4.26
N VAL A 189 -15.36 18.96 -4.85
CA VAL A 189 -15.31 18.75 -6.30
C VAL A 189 -16.00 17.44 -6.65
N GLY A 190 -16.97 17.49 -7.56
CA GLY A 190 -17.80 16.35 -7.93
C GLY A 190 -19.11 16.79 -8.57
N SER A 191 -19.94 15.83 -8.98
CA SER A 191 -21.27 16.11 -9.55
C SER A 191 -22.27 16.65 -8.52
N ASP A 192 -22.04 16.39 -7.23
CA ASP A 192 -22.88 16.80 -6.10
C ASP A 192 -22.12 17.68 -5.09
N ALA A 193 -21.09 18.38 -5.57
CA ALA A 193 -20.20 19.18 -4.71
C ALA A 193 -20.92 20.29 -3.92
N LEU A 194 -22.09 20.72 -4.37
CA LEU A 194 -22.81 21.85 -3.79
C LEU A 194 -23.65 21.47 -2.56
N THR A 195 -24.00 20.20 -2.37
CA THR A 195 -24.89 19.78 -1.27
C THR A 195 -24.08 19.35 -0.04
N GLN A 196 -23.10 18.47 -0.21
CA GLN A 196 -22.36 17.84 0.90
C GLN A 196 -21.57 18.85 1.74
N ILE A 197 -20.91 19.81 1.10
CA ILE A 197 -20.09 20.81 1.79
C ILE A 197 -20.92 21.83 2.60
N LEU A 198 -22.21 21.96 2.31
CA LEU A 198 -23.11 22.82 3.07
C LEU A 198 -23.42 22.22 4.44
N ASP A 199 -23.47 20.90 4.56
CA ASP A 199 -23.65 20.23 5.85
C ASP A 199 -22.43 20.50 6.75
N TRP A 200 -21.21 20.38 6.22
CA TRP A 200 -19.99 20.77 6.93
C TRP A 200 -20.02 22.25 7.35
N SER A 201 -20.41 23.15 6.43
CA SER A 201 -20.52 24.58 6.74
C SER A 201 -21.56 24.84 7.85
N ARG A 202 -22.67 24.09 7.88
CA ARG A 202 -23.69 24.18 8.93
C ARG A 202 -23.16 23.68 10.27
N ASP A 203 -22.43 22.56 10.29
CA ASP A 203 -21.85 22.00 11.49
C ASP A 203 -20.86 22.97 12.16
N PHE A 204 -20.03 23.66 11.37
CA PHE A 204 -19.17 24.73 11.88
C PHE A 204 -19.94 25.87 12.56
N ASN A 205 -21.09 26.28 12.01
CA ASN A 205 -21.91 27.33 12.64
C ASN A 205 -22.42 26.91 14.02
N ASN A 206 -22.55 25.61 14.27
CA ASN A 206 -23.01 25.06 15.53
C ASN A 206 -21.86 24.79 16.52
N GLY A 207 -20.63 25.24 16.21
CA GLY A 207 -19.46 25.06 17.05
C GLY A 207 -18.80 23.69 16.93
N ALA A 208 -19.20 22.86 15.95
CA ALA A 208 -18.50 21.62 15.67
C ALA A 208 -17.17 21.94 14.99
N VAL A 209 -16.06 21.57 15.63
CA VAL A 209 -14.82 21.29 14.90
C VAL A 209 -15.06 19.99 14.11
N PHE A 210 -14.31 19.69 13.04
CA PHE A 210 -14.35 18.34 12.46
C PHE A 210 -13.93 17.31 13.52
N HIS A 211 -14.88 16.87 14.33
CA HIS A 211 -14.79 15.75 15.21
C HIS A 211 -15.17 14.56 14.35
N SER A 212 -14.19 13.96 13.65
CA SER A 212 -14.39 12.54 13.41
C SER A 212 -14.60 11.91 14.79
N PRO A 213 -15.66 11.11 15.04
CA PRO A 213 -15.92 10.50 16.34
C PRO A 213 -14.78 9.60 16.86
N GLN A 214 -13.63 9.53 16.19
CA GLN A 214 -12.54 8.59 16.45
C GLN A 214 -11.14 9.23 16.68
N THR A 215 -10.94 10.56 16.64
CA THR A 215 -9.61 11.10 16.24
C THR A 215 -8.92 12.16 17.12
N THR A 216 -9.28 12.38 18.39
CA THR A 216 -8.51 13.33 19.22
C THR A 216 -7.09 12.86 19.55
N ASP A 217 -6.86 11.54 19.55
CA ASP A 217 -5.62 10.95 20.09
C ASP A 217 -4.72 10.34 18.99
N SER A 218 -4.80 10.85 17.76
CA SER A 218 -4.00 10.31 16.65
C SER A 218 -3.46 11.40 15.73
N TRP A 219 -2.24 11.21 15.24
CA TRP A 219 -1.61 12.10 14.26
C TRP A 219 -2.24 11.99 12.88
N TRP A 220 -2.74 10.80 12.53
CA TRP A 220 -3.56 10.58 11.36
C TRP A 220 -4.52 9.41 11.56
N SER A 221 -5.60 9.43 10.79
CA SER A 221 -6.56 8.33 10.70
C SER A 221 -7.09 8.17 9.28
N LEU A 222 -7.55 6.96 9.02
CA LEU A 222 -8.10 6.53 7.76
C LEU A 222 -9.28 5.59 8.00
N HIS A 223 -10.35 5.80 7.25
CA HIS A 223 -11.46 4.86 7.11
C HIS A 223 -11.76 4.62 5.63
N VAL A 224 -11.98 3.36 5.25
CA VAL A 224 -12.34 2.96 3.88
C VAL A 224 -13.41 1.87 3.93
N LYS A 225 -14.45 2.00 3.10
CA LYS A 225 -15.46 0.96 2.83
C LYS A 225 -15.16 0.25 1.51
N LEU A 226 -14.62 -0.95 1.61
CA LEU A 226 -14.13 -1.73 0.47
C LEU A 226 -15.25 -2.45 -0.29
N ASP A 227 -16.33 -2.82 0.40
CA ASP A 227 -17.49 -3.46 -0.22
C ASP A 227 -18.15 -2.53 -1.25
N THR A 228 -18.37 -1.28 -0.86
CA THR A 228 -19.00 -0.24 -1.67
C THR A 228 -18.06 0.17 -2.80
N LEU A 229 -16.76 0.32 -2.52
CA LEU A 229 -15.75 0.58 -3.55
C LEU A 229 -15.70 -0.54 -4.59
N SER A 230 -15.74 -1.80 -4.19
CA SER A 230 -15.70 -2.93 -5.12
C SER A 230 -16.89 -2.92 -6.08
N GLN A 231 -18.09 -2.63 -5.58
CA GLN A 231 -19.31 -2.59 -6.40
C GLN A 231 -19.21 -1.49 -7.47
N LEU A 232 -18.64 -0.33 -7.13
CA LEU A 232 -18.47 0.78 -8.08
C LEU A 232 -17.54 0.46 -9.25
N PHE A 233 -16.57 -0.45 -9.07
CA PHE A 233 -15.64 -0.88 -10.11
C PHE A 233 -16.03 -2.22 -10.75
N GLY A 234 -17.32 -2.61 -10.67
CA GLY A 234 -17.83 -3.82 -11.31
C GLY A 234 -17.30 -5.12 -10.70
N GLY A 235 -16.76 -5.08 -9.49
CA GLY A 235 -16.32 -6.27 -8.76
C GLY A 235 -17.47 -6.94 -8.00
N ASP A 236 -17.44 -8.26 -7.91
CA ASP A 236 -18.46 -9.04 -7.20
C ASP A 236 -18.61 -8.60 -5.74
N ALA A 237 -19.86 -8.41 -5.31
CA ALA A 237 -20.22 -8.05 -3.93
C ALA A 237 -19.87 -9.15 -2.90
N GLU A 238 -19.46 -10.34 -3.34
CA GLU A 238 -19.02 -11.45 -2.48
C GLU A 238 -17.60 -11.27 -1.90
N LYS A 239 -16.98 -10.10 -2.05
CA LYS A 239 -15.70 -9.84 -1.38
C LYS A 239 -15.85 -9.94 0.14
N SER A 240 -14.86 -10.58 0.76
CA SER A 240 -14.87 -10.89 2.19
C SER A 240 -14.60 -9.68 3.08
N LEU A 241 -14.21 -8.52 2.53
CA LEU A 241 -13.79 -7.33 3.29
C LEU A 241 -14.82 -6.20 3.15
N LYS A 242 -15.38 -5.74 4.27
CA LYS A 242 -16.32 -4.61 4.35
C LYS A 242 -15.60 -3.29 4.51
N SER A 243 -14.79 -3.16 5.56
CA SER A 243 -14.16 -1.88 5.88
C SER A 243 -12.78 -2.04 6.52
N ILE A 244 -11.96 -1.01 6.40
CA ILE A 244 -10.69 -0.88 7.09
C ILE A 244 -10.66 0.46 7.82
N THR A 245 -10.25 0.44 9.08
CA THR A 245 -9.86 1.63 9.84
C THR A 245 -8.40 1.53 10.26
N LEU A 246 -7.67 2.63 10.15
CA LEU A 246 -6.28 2.75 10.59
C LEU A 246 -6.08 4.09 11.27
N LYS A 247 -5.27 4.12 12.32
CA LYS A 247 -4.81 5.33 13.00
C LYS A 247 -3.39 5.14 13.49
N SER A 248 -2.64 6.23 13.63
CA SER A 248 -1.28 6.17 14.17
C SER A 248 -0.95 7.37 15.05
N ILE A 249 -0.02 7.16 15.97
CA ILE A 249 0.53 8.16 16.89
C ILE A 249 2.00 7.85 17.18
N GLY A 250 2.78 8.86 17.56
CA GLY A 250 4.14 8.72 18.07
C GLY A 250 4.22 7.92 19.37
N ASP A 251 5.24 7.08 19.50
CA ASP A 251 5.59 6.30 20.69
C ASP A 251 7.12 6.15 20.79
N GLY A 252 7.78 7.09 21.46
CA GLY A 252 9.24 7.15 21.56
C GLY A 252 9.92 7.21 20.19
N GLU A 253 10.79 6.24 19.89
CA GLU A 253 11.44 6.12 18.57
C GLU A 253 10.50 5.66 17.44
N TYR A 254 9.31 5.16 17.78
CA TYR A 254 8.42 4.46 16.86
C TYR A 254 7.10 5.21 16.62
N LEU A 255 6.38 4.78 15.59
CA LEU A 255 4.96 4.98 15.42
C LEU A 255 4.21 3.73 15.89
N ARG A 256 3.09 3.96 16.57
CA ARG A 256 2.14 2.91 16.93
C ARG A 256 0.88 3.04 16.10
N SER A 257 0.75 2.17 15.10
CA SER A 257 -0.44 2.09 14.26
C SER A 257 -1.42 1.06 14.82
N ARG A 258 -2.70 1.43 14.87
CA ARG A 258 -3.80 0.56 15.30
C ARG A 258 -4.96 0.66 14.32
N GLY A 259 -5.76 -0.38 14.20
CA GLY A 259 -6.86 -0.38 13.25
C GLY A 259 -7.77 -1.58 13.38
N GLN A 260 -8.77 -1.64 12.52
CA GLN A 260 -9.68 -2.77 12.40
C GLN A 260 -9.92 -3.11 10.93
N ILE A 261 -10.01 -4.39 10.64
CA ILE A 261 -10.47 -4.95 9.38
C ILE A 261 -11.77 -5.65 9.67
N GLN A 262 -12.84 -5.22 9.01
CA GLN A 262 -14.16 -5.85 9.13
C GLN A 262 -14.44 -6.73 7.91
N PHE A 263 -14.94 -7.93 8.16
CA PHE A 263 -15.27 -8.92 7.14
C PHE A 263 -16.78 -8.97 6.86
N SER A 264 -17.12 -9.42 5.65
CA SER A 264 -18.50 -9.65 5.23
C SER A 264 -19.13 -10.84 5.95
N GLN A 265 -18.29 -11.82 6.32
CA GLN A 265 -18.66 -13.07 6.96
C GLN A 265 -17.79 -13.33 8.20
N ALA A 266 -18.33 -14.07 9.15
CA ALA A 266 -17.59 -14.52 10.33
C ALA A 266 -16.39 -15.40 9.92
N MET A 267 -15.26 -15.20 10.61
CA MET A 267 -14.07 -16.02 10.44
C MET A 267 -14.16 -17.31 11.26
N ASP A 268 -13.55 -18.36 10.72
CA ASP A 268 -13.36 -19.64 11.40
C ASP A 268 -12.57 -19.48 12.72
N ASP A 269 -13.20 -19.88 13.83
CA ASP A 269 -12.59 -19.84 15.16
C ASP A 269 -11.86 -21.13 15.56
N SER A 270 -11.79 -22.14 14.68
CA SER A 270 -11.05 -23.36 14.98
C SER A 270 -9.55 -23.07 15.11
N ILE A 271 -9.06 -22.92 16.35
CA ILE A 271 -7.65 -22.68 16.62
C ILE A 271 -6.93 -24.03 16.71
N SER A 272 -6.14 -24.36 15.70
CA SER A 272 -5.14 -25.43 15.80
C SER A 272 -3.88 -24.91 16.49
N ASP A 273 -3.15 -25.84 17.13
CA ASP A 273 -1.80 -25.56 17.61
C ASP A 273 -0.87 -25.14 16.47
N TRP A 274 0.09 -24.27 16.77
CA TRP A 274 1.05 -23.81 15.79
C TRP A 274 2.01 -24.94 15.39
N MET A 275 1.84 -25.45 14.17
CA MET A 275 2.81 -26.35 13.55
C MET A 275 4.03 -25.58 13.01
N VAL A 276 5.08 -25.44 13.83
CA VAL A 276 6.30 -24.70 13.48
C VAL A 276 7.47 -25.65 13.21
N PRO A 277 8.10 -25.61 12.03
CA PRO A 277 9.26 -26.45 11.73
C PRO A 277 10.55 -25.85 12.33
N THR A 278 10.68 -25.87 13.66
CA THR A 278 11.74 -25.16 14.41
C THR A 278 13.15 -25.49 13.93
N ASN A 279 13.45 -26.75 13.58
CA ASN A 279 14.78 -27.16 13.09
C ASN A 279 15.12 -26.69 11.66
N ARG A 280 14.13 -26.15 10.92
CA ARG A 280 14.32 -25.60 9.57
C ARG A 280 14.59 -24.09 9.59
N ILE A 281 14.12 -23.41 10.62
CA ILE A 281 14.40 -22.00 10.85
C ILE A 281 15.76 -21.94 11.53
N GLN A 282 16.70 -21.17 10.97
CA GLN A 282 18.08 -21.13 11.44
C GLN A 282 18.60 -19.69 11.40
N GLU A 283 19.46 -19.35 12.34
CA GLU A 283 20.07 -18.02 12.38
C GLU A 283 21.12 -17.80 11.27
N PRO A 284 21.32 -16.55 10.81
CA PRO A 284 20.57 -15.34 11.18
C PRO A 284 19.20 -15.25 10.50
N VAL A 285 18.16 -14.87 11.27
CA VAL A 285 16.81 -14.58 10.77
C VAL A 285 16.59 -13.07 10.77
N VAL A 286 16.15 -12.51 9.65
CA VAL A 286 15.85 -11.06 9.51
C VAL A 286 14.35 -10.79 9.37
N SER A 287 13.54 -11.82 9.14
CA SER A 287 12.09 -11.71 9.27
C SER A 287 11.47 -13.05 9.63
N PHE A 288 10.37 -13.00 10.36
CA PHE A 288 9.56 -14.15 10.71
C PHE A 288 8.08 -13.76 10.67
N SER A 289 7.28 -14.59 10.00
CA SER A 289 5.85 -14.43 9.89
C SER A 289 5.15 -15.73 10.24
N ALA A 290 4.06 -15.62 10.99
CA ALA A 290 3.16 -16.73 11.28
C ALA A 290 1.74 -16.27 11.01
N GLN A 291 0.98 -17.05 10.25
CA GLN A 291 -0.43 -16.79 9.99
C GLN A 291 -1.26 -18.03 10.29
N ARG A 292 -2.47 -17.83 10.81
CA ARG A 292 -3.49 -18.86 10.92
C ARG A 292 -4.90 -18.29 10.73
N ASN A 293 -5.77 -19.09 10.13
CA ASN A 293 -7.17 -18.79 9.85
C ASN A 293 -7.40 -17.47 9.09
N LEU A 294 -6.50 -17.14 8.14
CA LEU A 294 -6.61 -15.95 7.30
C LEU A 294 -6.97 -16.26 5.84
N GLN A 295 -7.51 -17.44 5.55
CA GLN A 295 -7.99 -17.81 4.21
C GLN A 295 -8.98 -16.79 3.64
N PRO A 296 -9.93 -16.20 4.41
CA PRO A 296 -10.81 -15.16 3.89
C PRO A 296 -10.07 -13.94 3.34
N LEU A 297 -8.89 -13.60 3.88
CA LEU A 297 -8.04 -12.52 3.39
C LEU A 297 -7.16 -13.01 2.23
N LEU A 298 -6.49 -14.15 2.39
CA LEU A 298 -5.55 -14.69 1.41
C LEU A 298 -6.21 -15.07 0.08
N THR A 299 -7.46 -15.53 0.11
CA THR A 299 -8.23 -15.88 -1.11
C THR A 299 -8.64 -14.67 -1.94
N GLN A 300 -8.53 -13.45 -1.40
CA GLN A 300 -8.77 -12.20 -2.15
C GLN A 300 -7.55 -11.79 -2.99
N ILE A 301 -6.38 -12.37 -2.72
CA ILE A 301 -5.18 -12.08 -3.50
C ILE A 301 -5.31 -12.76 -4.88
N PRO A 302 -5.18 -12.02 -5.99
CA PRO A 302 -5.26 -12.58 -7.33
C PRO A 302 -4.33 -13.79 -7.51
N GLY A 303 -4.86 -14.87 -8.07
CA GLY A 303 -4.10 -16.11 -8.32
C GLY A 303 -4.01 -17.07 -7.14
N MET A 304 -4.34 -16.69 -5.91
CA MET A 304 -4.23 -17.60 -4.75
C MET A 304 -5.14 -18.82 -4.85
N ARG A 305 -6.38 -18.64 -5.36
CA ARG A 305 -7.31 -19.77 -5.59
C ARG A 305 -6.79 -20.73 -6.67
N LYS A 306 -6.12 -20.21 -7.70
CA LYS A 306 -5.48 -21.02 -8.74
C LYS A 306 -4.30 -21.80 -8.18
N LEU A 307 -3.45 -21.13 -7.38
CA LEU A 307 -2.27 -21.75 -6.78
C LEU A 307 -2.62 -22.84 -5.75
N PHE A 308 -3.74 -22.66 -5.04
CA PHE A 308 -4.23 -23.59 -4.02
C PHE A 308 -5.65 -24.09 -4.34
N PRO A 309 -5.80 -24.95 -5.37
CA PRO A 309 -7.12 -25.39 -5.84
C PRO A 309 -7.87 -26.24 -4.78
N GLN A 310 -7.13 -26.85 -3.85
CA GLN A 310 -7.69 -27.62 -2.73
C GLN A 310 -8.03 -26.76 -1.50
N GLY A 311 -7.87 -25.44 -1.60
CA GLY A 311 -8.07 -24.51 -0.50
C GLY A 311 -6.76 -23.91 0.00
N VAL A 312 -6.80 -22.61 0.33
CA VAL A 312 -5.65 -21.89 0.87
C VAL A 312 -5.29 -22.45 2.26
N PRO A 313 -3.98 -22.64 2.58
CA PRO A 313 -3.58 -23.22 3.85
C PRO A 313 -4.11 -22.47 5.07
N LYS A 314 -4.66 -23.22 6.04
CA LYS A 314 -5.14 -22.67 7.33
C LYS A 314 -4.03 -22.01 8.13
N GLN A 315 -2.81 -22.49 8.01
CA GLN A 315 -1.65 -21.99 8.73
C GLN A 315 -0.45 -21.92 7.79
N SER A 316 0.41 -20.92 7.96
CA SER A 316 1.75 -20.94 7.36
C SER A 316 2.76 -20.18 8.21
N ILE A 317 4.02 -20.61 8.12
CA ILE A 317 5.19 -19.97 8.75
C ILE A 317 6.15 -19.56 7.64
N ALA A 318 6.56 -18.30 7.62
CA ALA A 318 7.54 -17.79 6.66
C ALA A 318 8.71 -17.11 7.39
N TRP A 319 9.90 -17.19 6.83
CA TRP A 319 11.08 -16.53 7.37
C TRP A 319 12.07 -16.14 6.28
N SER A 320 12.94 -15.19 6.59
CA SER A 320 14.03 -14.77 5.70
C SER A 320 15.35 -14.67 6.43
N ARG A 321 16.45 -14.87 5.69
CA ARG A 321 17.83 -14.62 6.13
C ARG A 321 18.37 -13.33 5.47
N PRO A 322 19.47 -12.74 5.97
CA PRO A 322 20.08 -11.56 5.36
C PRO A 322 20.37 -11.79 3.87
N SER A 323 20.01 -10.81 3.05
CA SER A 323 20.20 -10.86 1.61
C SER A 323 21.54 -10.28 1.14
N ARG A 324 22.24 -9.54 2.02
CA ARG A 324 23.56 -8.98 1.71
C ARG A 324 24.62 -10.05 1.90
N VAL A 325 25.29 -10.40 0.82
CA VAL A 325 26.35 -11.39 0.82
C VAL A 325 27.59 -10.71 0.31
N GLN A 326 28.60 -10.63 1.16
CA GLN A 326 29.86 -10.00 0.80
C GLN A 326 30.50 -10.83 -0.31
N ASN A 327 30.68 -10.23 -1.48
CA ASN A 327 31.37 -10.88 -2.58
C ASN A 327 32.86 -11.00 -2.21
N THR A 328 33.33 -12.23 -2.00
CA THR A 328 34.74 -12.47 -1.62
C THR A 328 35.73 -12.14 -2.75
N ARG A 329 35.25 -11.89 -3.98
CA ARG A 329 36.09 -11.59 -5.16
C ARG A 329 36.11 -10.11 -5.55
N ALA A 330 35.17 -9.30 -5.08
CA ALA A 330 35.13 -7.86 -5.35
C ALA A 330 34.78 -7.15 -4.05
N ALA A 331 35.70 -6.32 -3.56
CA ALA A 331 35.68 -5.74 -2.21
C ALA A 331 34.47 -4.84 -1.88
N GLN A 332 33.52 -4.63 -2.80
CA GLN A 332 32.42 -3.66 -2.62
C GLN A 332 31.02 -4.11 -3.08
N ASP A 333 30.87 -5.13 -3.92
CA ASP A 333 29.53 -5.44 -4.50
C ASP A 333 28.85 -6.61 -3.80
N SER A 334 27.90 -6.31 -2.91
CA SER A 334 26.99 -7.32 -2.35
C SER A 334 25.95 -7.73 -3.40
N ALA A 335 26.02 -8.96 -3.91
CA ALA A 335 24.95 -9.50 -4.74
C ALA A 335 23.76 -9.91 -3.84
N PRO A 336 22.51 -9.53 -4.17
CA PRO A 336 21.37 -9.92 -3.36
C PRO A 336 21.09 -11.43 -3.48
N MET A 337 21.08 -12.13 -2.35
CA MET A 337 20.54 -13.50 -2.27
C MET A 337 19.11 -13.48 -1.70
N TYR A 338 18.18 -14.12 -2.37
CA TYR A 338 16.76 -14.14 -1.97
C TYR A 338 16.45 -15.35 -1.07
N LEU A 339 17.00 -15.33 0.15
CA LEU A 339 16.83 -16.39 1.12
C LEU A 339 15.53 -16.23 1.92
N THR A 340 14.40 -16.38 1.24
CA THR A 340 13.05 -16.34 1.83
C THR A 340 12.38 -17.68 1.65
N TYR A 341 11.79 -18.19 2.74
CA TYR A 341 11.16 -19.49 2.82
C TYR A 341 9.78 -19.37 3.45
N ALA A 342 8.89 -20.29 3.08
CA ALA A 342 7.59 -20.46 3.70
C ALA A 342 7.28 -21.95 3.86
N THR A 343 6.50 -22.28 4.87
CA THR A 343 6.02 -23.64 5.13
C THR A 343 4.57 -23.61 5.51
N TRP A 344 3.83 -24.63 5.12
CA TRP A 344 2.46 -24.85 5.59
C TRP A 344 2.20 -26.35 5.74
N PRO A 345 1.42 -26.75 6.76
CA PRO A 345 1.09 -28.13 6.98
C PRO A 345 0.19 -28.66 5.86
N VAL A 346 0.38 -29.92 5.53
CA VAL A 346 -0.46 -30.72 4.64
C VAL A 346 -0.84 -31.99 5.40
N GLY A 347 -2.06 -32.51 5.24
CA GLY A 347 -2.62 -33.55 6.13
C GLY A 347 -1.76 -34.83 6.30
N GLY A 348 -2.15 -35.71 7.21
CA GLY A 348 -1.32 -36.83 7.69
C GLY A 348 -1.07 -38.01 6.73
N ASN A 349 -1.66 -38.05 5.54
CA ASN A 349 -1.47 -39.19 4.61
C ASN A 349 -0.21 -38.98 3.76
N ASP A 350 0.56 -40.03 3.42
CA ASP A 350 1.80 -39.88 2.60
C ASP A 350 1.58 -39.21 1.22
N LYS A 351 0.39 -39.38 0.63
CA LYS A 351 -0.02 -38.65 -0.60
C LYS A 351 -0.12 -37.14 -0.40
N ALA A 352 -0.23 -36.66 0.85
CA ALA A 352 -0.37 -35.24 1.17
C ALA A 352 0.93 -34.45 0.96
N LYS A 353 2.10 -35.11 0.91
CA LYS A 353 3.39 -34.48 0.55
C LYS A 353 3.48 -34.13 -0.94
N SER A 354 2.54 -34.60 -1.76
CA SER A 354 2.56 -34.39 -3.21
C SER A 354 2.32 -32.92 -3.57
N VAL A 355 3.28 -32.34 -4.29
CA VAL A 355 3.20 -30.96 -4.82
C VAL A 355 2.47 -30.88 -6.17
N GLN A 356 1.88 -31.97 -6.66
CA GLN A 356 1.23 -32.03 -7.98
C GLN A 356 0.05 -31.05 -8.12
N SER A 357 -0.75 -30.87 -7.07
CA SER A 357 -1.87 -29.90 -7.10
C SER A 357 -1.37 -28.47 -7.27
N ILE A 358 -0.27 -28.12 -6.60
CA ILE A 358 0.39 -26.82 -6.72
C ILE A 358 1.03 -26.66 -8.10
N GLN A 359 1.61 -27.72 -8.67
CA GLN A 359 2.16 -27.69 -10.01
C GLN A 359 1.10 -27.33 -11.06
N GLY A 360 -0.07 -27.97 -11.02
CA GLY A 360 -1.18 -27.66 -11.90
C GLY A 360 -1.66 -26.21 -11.73
N GLY A 361 -1.87 -25.79 -10.47
CA GLY A 361 -2.28 -24.44 -10.13
C GLY A 361 -1.29 -23.35 -10.55
N LEU A 362 0.01 -23.59 -10.38
CA LEU A 362 1.07 -22.68 -10.81
C LEU A 362 1.16 -22.59 -12.34
N ALA A 363 0.99 -23.71 -13.05
CA ALA A 363 0.97 -23.69 -14.51
C ALA A 363 -0.22 -22.89 -15.06
N GLU A 364 -1.40 -23.04 -14.46
CA GLU A 364 -2.58 -22.24 -14.80
C GLU A 364 -2.40 -20.76 -14.48
N PHE A 365 -1.78 -20.46 -13.33
CA PHE A 365 -1.50 -19.08 -12.92
C PHE A 365 -0.52 -18.37 -13.86
N LEU A 366 0.59 -19.04 -14.22
CA LEU A 366 1.58 -18.49 -15.15
C LEU A 366 1.04 -18.39 -16.59
N GLY A 367 0.14 -19.29 -16.97
CA GLY A 367 -0.45 -19.33 -18.30
C GLY A 367 0.52 -19.85 -19.38
N ALA A 368 -0.07 -20.26 -20.51
CA ALA A 368 0.69 -20.87 -21.61
C ALA A 368 1.72 -19.92 -22.23
N ASN A 369 1.43 -18.62 -22.31
CA ASN A 369 2.32 -17.64 -22.91
C ASN A 369 3.66 -17.53 -22.16
N LEU A 370 3.63 -17.46 -20.83
CA LEU A 370 4.86 -17.38 -20.03
C LEU A 370 5.65 -18.69 -20.06
N LEU A 371 4.98 -19.84 -19.99
CA LEU A 371 5.64 -21.16 -20.02
C LEU A 371 6.25 -21.47 -21.40
N ASN A 372 5.63 -21.02 -22.48
CA ASN A 372 6.13 -21.22 -23.85
C ASN A 372 7.15 -20.16 -24.28
N SER A 373 7.42 -19.13 -23.45
CA SER A 373 8.37 -18.06 -23.76
C SER A 373 9.84 -18.52 -23.87
N GLY A 374 10.16 -19.71 -23.37
CA GLY A 374 11.53 -20.21 -23.23
C GLY A 374 12.35 -19.50 -22.13
N ARG A 375 11.77 -18.52 -21.43
CA ARG A 375 12.37 -17.79 -20.30
C ARG A 375 11.97 -18.34 -18.94
N MET A 376 10.88 -19.09 -18.86
CA MET A 376 10.47 -19.83 -17.67
C MET A 376 10.30 -21.30 -18.00
N LEU A 377 10.84 -22.18 -17.15
CA LEU A 377 10.65 -23.61 -17.25
C LEU A 377 10.19 -24.14 -15.89
N LEU A 378 8.97 -24.69 -15.87
CA LEU A 378 8.45 -25.42 -14.73
C LEU A 378 9.01 -26.85 -14.74
N SER A 379 9.73 -27.23 -13.69
CA SER A 379 10.41 -28.53 -13.58
C SER A 379 9.97 -29.25 -12.31
N SER A 380 9.40 -30.44 -12.46
CA SER A 380 8.99 -31.31 -11.36
C SER A 380 9.99 -32.47 -11.16
N ASN A 381 10.13 -32.90 -9.91
CA ASN A 381 10.85 -34.10 -9.52
C ASN A 381 9.93 -34.93 -8.62
N HIS A 382 9.35 -35.99 -9.18
CA HIS A 382 8.41 -36.87 -8.48
C HIS A 382 9.05 -37.68 -7.35
N LEU A 383 10.35 -38.01 -7.46
CA LEU A 383 11.07 -38.75 -6.42
C LEU A 383 11.32 -37.89 -5.18
N LEU A 384 11.57 -36.58 -5.37
CA LEU A 384 11.82 -35.63 -4.28
C LEU A 384 10.56 -34.88 -3.82
N ASN A 385 9.38 -35.20 -4.39
CA ASN A 385 8.15 -34.43 -4.23
C ASN A 385 8.38 -32.92 -4.37
N ALA A 386 9.15 -32.52 -5.38
CA ALA A 386 9.63 -31.16 -5.54
C ALA A 386 9.22 -30.56 -6.89
N LEU A 387 8.99 -29.26 -6.88
CA LEU A 387 8.71 -28.41 -8.02
C LEU A 387 9.69 -27.23 -7.99
N SER A 388 10.21 -26.83 -9.14
CA SER A 388 11.02 -25.63 -9.27
C SER A 388 10.69 -24.88 -10.55
N LEU A 389 10.68 -23.55 -10.45
CA LEU A 389 10.56 -22.63 -11.57
C LEU A 389 11.95 -22.12 -11.94
N LYS A 390 12.47 -22.57 -13.08
CA LYS A 390 13.74 -22.09 -13.61
C LYS A 390 13.48 -20.86 -14.47
N ILE A 391 13.99 -19.71 -14.06
CA ILE A 391 13.85 -18.43 -14.76
C ILE A 391 15.18 -18.11 -15.47
N ARG A 392 15.12 -17.58 -16.70
CA ARG A 392 16.29 -17.13 -17.47
C ARG A 392 16.25 -15.60 -17.66
N PRO A 393 17.32 -14.86 -17.31
CA PRO A 393 18.54 -15.33 -16.63
C PRO A 393 18.26 -15.81 -15.20
N ALA A 394 19.08 -16.74 -14.70
CA ALA A 394 18.85 -17.39 -13.40
C ALA A 394 19.31 -16.50 -12.23
N PHE A 395 18.41 -15.62 -11.77
CA PHE A 395 18.62 -14.81 -10.56
C PHE A 395 17.98 -15.44 -9.31
N ILE A 396 16.86 -16.13 -9.51
CA ILE A 396 16.13 -16.87 -8.48
C ILE A 396 15.65 -18.20 -9.07
N GLN A 397 15.39 -19.17 -8.21
CA GLN A 397 14.79 -20.45 -8.57
C GLN A 397 13.68 -20.76 -7.56
N PRO A 398 12.49 -20.16 -7.72
CA PRO A 398 11.35 -20.43 -6.85
C PRO A 398 11.04 -21.92 -6.83
N PHE A 399 10.69 -22.43 -5.66
CA PHE A 399 10.44 -23.86 -5.50
C PHE A 399 9.37 -24.16 -4.48
N VAL A 400 8.81 -25.36 -4.57
CA VAL A 400 7.95 -25.98 -3.56
C VAL A 400 8.36 -27.44 -3.42
N GLN A 401 8.51 -27.93 -2.19
CA GLN A 401 8.89 -29.31 -1.90
C GLN A 401 8.06 -29.88 -0.76
N GLY A 402 7.59 -31.11 -0.91
CA GLY A 402 7.02 -31.90 0.18
C GLY A 402 8.11 -32.37 1.14
N ILE A 403 7.96 -32.05 2.43
CA ILE A 403 8.87 -32.46 3.49
C ILE A 403 8.11 -33.11 4.64
N GLU A 404 8.80 -33.98 5.37
CA GLU A 404 8.31 -34.54 6.64
C GLU A 404 9.14 -33.96 7.79
N TYR A 405 8.47 -33.62 8.89
CA TYR A 405 9.11 -33.15 10.10
C TYR A 405 8.31 -33.55 11.34
N ALA A 406 8.97 -34.25 12.28
CA ALA A 406 8.37 -34.68 13.54
C ALA A 406 7.06 -35.49 13.38
N GLY A 407 6.98 -36.34 12.34
CA GLY A 407 5.80 -37.13 12.01
C GLY A 407 4.69 -36.36 11.27
N GLU A 408 4.90 -35.07 11.01
CA GLU A 408 3.96 -34.19 10.32
C GLU A 408 4.44 -33.83 8.91
N ASN A 409 3.50 -33.64 8.00
CA ASN A 409 3.79 -33.35 6.60
C ASN A 409 3.65 -31.84 6.32
N TYR A 410 4.59 -31.30 5.54
CA TYR A 410 4.58 -29.90 5.14
C TYR A 410 4.89 -29.75 3.66
N HIS A 411 4.39 -28.68 3.06
CA HIS A 411 5.01 -28.11 1.89
C HIS A 411 5.94 -26.98 2.32
N MET A 412 7.15 -26.96 1.76
CA MET A 412 8.15 -25.91 1.94
C MET A 412 8.38 -25.21 0.60
N ALA A 413 8.22 -23.90 0.58
CA ALA A 413 8.53 -23.06 -0.57
C ALA A 413 9.69 -22.11 -0.28
N GLY A 414 10.35 -21.64 -1.33
CA GLY A 414 11.36 -20.60 -1.23
C GLY A 414 11.76 -20.02 -2.58
N LEU A 415 12.52 -18.92 -2.58
CA LEU A 415 12.97 -18.25 -3.81
C LEU A 415 14.31 -18.79 -4.34
N THR A 416 15.10 -19.45 -3.49
CA THR A 416 16.37 -20.08 -3.86
C THR A 416 16.62 -21.31 -2.99
N TYR A 417 16.94 -22.44 -3.62
CA TYR A 417 17.43 -23.62 -2.90
C TYR A 417 18.80 -23.34 -2.30
N MET A 418 18.95 -23.58 -1.00
CA MET A 418 20.24 -23.56 -0.34
C MET A 418 20.31 -24.69 0.67
N ILE A 419 21.43 -25.41 0.69
CA ILE A 419 21.74 -26.33 1.77
C ILE A 419 21.99 -25.47 3.01
N LEU A 420 20.98 -25.42 3.89
CA LEU A 420 21.08 -24.71 5.16
C LEU A 420 22.02 -25.52 6.06
N ASN A 421 23.30 -25.15 6.08
CA ASN A 421 24.24 -25.65 7.08
C ASN A 421 23.67 -25.33 8.46
N ARG A 422 23.48 -26.35 9.30
CA ARG A 422 22.93 -26.19 10.64
C ARG A 422 23.78 -25.18 11.43
N THR A 423 23.23 -23.99 11.64
CA THR A 423 23.74 -22.98 12.57
C THR A 423 22.92 -23.03 13.87
N ASN A 424 22.95 -21.96 14.66
CA ASN A 424 22.22 -21.86 15.91
C ASN A 424 20.69 -21.95 15.71
N PRO A 425 19.96 -22.56 16.66
CA PRO A 425 18.51 -22.52 16.67
C PRO A 425 18.02 -21.07 16.84
N PRO A 426 16.84 -20.73 16.30
CA PRO A 426 16.29 -19.40 16.42
C PRO A 426 15.94 -19.06 17.88
N PRO A 427 15.92 -17.78 18.27
CA PRO A 427 15.67 -17.37 19.64
C PRO A 427 14.30 -17.85 20.14
N PRO A 428 14.20 -18.50 21.32
CA PRO A 428 12.92 -18.97 21.87
C PRO A 428 11.88 -17.86 22.04
N SER A 429 12.34 -16.63 22.27
CA SER A 429 11.50 -15.43 22.37
C SER A 429 10.67 -15.19 21.12
N LEU A 430 11.17 -15.55 19.94
CA LEU A 430 10.47 -15.40 18.65
C LEU A 430 9.19 -16.25 18.61
N PHE A 431 9.28 -17.50 19.04
CA PHE A 431 8.12 -18.40 19.12
C PHE A 431 7.21 -18.08 20.31
N GLY A 432 7.77 -17.56 21.40
CA GLY A 432 7.01 -17.09 22.55
C GLY A 432 5.99 -15.99 22.19
N GLN A 433 6.22 -15.23 21.13
CA GLN A 433 5.29 -14.20 20.63
C GLN A 433 4.02 -14.80 20.00
N ILE A 434 4.07 -16.03 19.49
CA ILE A 434 2.92 -16.64 18.79
C ILE A 434 2.16 -17.64 19.67
N THR A 435 2.87 -18.35 20.56
CA THR A 435 2.27 -19.39 21.40
C THR A 435 1.43 -18.84 22.54
N LYS A 436 1.67 -17.59 22.98
CA LYS A 436 1.00 -16.98 24.13
C LYS A 436 -0.27 -16.17 23.79
N HIS A 437 -0.73 -16.19 22.53
CA HIS A 437 -1.81 -15.32 22.07
C HIS A 437 -2.93 -16.08 21.35
N PRO A 438 -4.02 -16.49 22.04
CA PRO A 438 -5.12 -17.24 21.43
C PRO A 438 -5.86 -16.42 20.34
N ARG A 439 -5.94 -15.11 20.50
CA ARG A 439 -6.54 -14.19 19.51
C ARG A 439 -5.67 -13.97 18.28
N LEU A 440 -4.37 -14.30 18.33
CA LEU A 440 -3.45 -14.03 17.23
C LEU A 440 -3.85 -14.82 15.98
N ARG A 441 -3.95 -14.12 14.86
CA ARG A 441 -4.19 -14.68 13.51
C ARG A 441 -3.02 -14.38 12.58
N TYR A 442 -2.29 -13.29 12.80
CA TYR A 442 -1.05 -12.99 12.10
C TYR A 442 -0.05 -12.36 13.04
N TYR A 443 1.20 -12.80 12.96
CA TYR A 443 2.35 -12.14 13.53
C TYR A 443 3.40 -11.97 12.44
N HIS A 444 3.99 -10.80 12.38
CA HIS A 444 5.12 -10.52 11.52
C HIS A 444 6.11 -9.65 12.27
N TRP A 445 7.35 -10.11 12.33
CA TRP A 445 8.49 -9.33 12.75
C TRP A 445 9.49 -9.29 11.61
N GLU A 446 10.12 -8.13 11.43
CA GLU A 446 11.24 -7.96 10.53
C GLU A 446 12.24 -6.92 11.01
N ARG A 447 13.47 -7.08 10.54
CA ARG A 447 14.47 -6.02 10.40
C ARG A 447 14.21 -5.28 9.09
N SER A 448 13.50 -4.17 9.17
CA SER A 448 13.07 -3.41 7.99
C SER A 448 14.24 -2.86 7.18
N ASP A 449 15.38 -2.60 7.81
CA ASP A 449 16.66 -2.27 7.18
C ASP A 449 17.14 -3.35 6.19
N GLU A 450 17.17 -4.61 6.62
CA GLU A 450 17.61 -5.74 5.79
C GLU A 450 16.57 -6.12 4.73
N LYS A 451 15.29 -6.07 5.13
CA LYS A 451 14.18 -6.44 4.25
C LYS A 451 13.93 -5.42 3.15
N LEU A 452 14.18 -4.12 3.39
CA LEU A 452 14.00 -3.08 2.38
C LEU A 452 14.97 -3.29 1.21
N PHE A 453 16.23 -3.61 1.52
CA PHE A 453 17.22 -4.00 0.51
C PHE A 453 16.73 -5.20 -0.31
N GLN A 454 16.23 -6.25 0.37
CA GLN A 454 15.73 -7.44 -0.31
C GLN A 454 14.54 -7.13 -1.23
N TYR A 455 13.54 -6.41 -0.74
CA TYR A 455 12.32 -6.11 -1.50
C TYR A 455 12.57 -5.16 -2.66
N ARG A 456 13.39 -4.11 -2.50
CA ARG A 456 13.76 -3.22 -3.60
C ARG A 456 14.40 -4.01 -4.74
N ASN A 457 15.38 -4.85 -4.44
CA ASN A 457 16.07 -5.65 -5.45
C ASN A 457 15.13 -6.69 -6.08
N LEU A 458 14.25 -7.32 -5.29
CA LEU A 458 13.27 -8.28 -5.81
C LEU A 458 12.27 -7.62 -6.77
N ILE A 459 11.74 -6.45 -6.42
CA ILE A 459 10.83 -5.69 -7.27
C ILE A 459 11.54 -5.24 -8.55
N ASN A 460 12.79 -4.78 -8.47
CA ASN A 460 13.58 -4.44 -9.66
C ASN A 460 13.86 -5.65 -10.56
N LEU A 461 14.10 -6.83 -9.98
CA LEU A 461 14.26 -8.08 -10.71
C LEU A 461 12.95 -8.47 -11.42
N ILE A 462 11.82 -8.40 -10.72
CA ILE A 462 10.51 -8.66 -11.31
C ILE A 462 10.25 -7.65 -12.44
N GLY A 463 10.54 -6.37 -12.22
CA GLY A 463 10.40 -5.34 -13.26
C GLY A 463 11.23 -5.65 -14.49
N PHE A 464 12.50 -6.02 -14.30
CA PHE A 464 13.37 -6.46 -15.40
C PHE A 464 12.80 -7.65 -16.17
N LEU A 465 12.35 -8.69 -15.47
CA LEU A 465 11.86 -9.92 -16.09
C LEU A 465 10.65 -9.64 -17.00
N PHE A 466 9.76 -8.75 -16.59
CA PHE A 466 8.51 -8.46 -17.30
C PHE A 466 8.52 -7.12 -18.05
N GLY A 467 9.70 -6.54 -18.30
CA GLY A 467 9.83 -5.29 -19.06
C GLY A 467 9.13 -4.09 -18.42
N LYS A 468 8.90 -4.12 -17.11
CA LYS A 468 8.33 -3.01 -16.35
C LYS A 468 9.47 -2.08 -15.88
N GLY A 469 9.13 -0.80 -15.65
CA GLY A 469 10.09 0.18 -15.12
C GLY A 469 10.79 -0.30 -13.85
N GLN A 470 12.10 -0.02 -13.77
CA GLN A 470 12.96 -0.36 -12.64
C GLN A 470 13.34 0.90 -11.88
N LEU A 471 13.47 0.80 -10.56
CA LEU A 471 13.99 1.87 -9.74
C LEU A 471 15.52 1.84 -9.79
N LEU A 472 16.11 2.64 -10.67
CA LEU A 472 17.56 2.72 -10.91
C LEU A 472 18.24 3.81 -10.04
N GLN A 473 19.57 3.80 -10.02
CA GLN A 473 20.40 4.63 -9.12
C GLN A 473 20.28 6.15 -9.37
N ASP A 474 19.85 6.56 -10.55
CA ASP A 474 19.60 7.95 -10.92
C ASP A 474 18.28 8.50 -10.34
N SER A 475 17.40 7.62 -9.87
CA SER A 475 16.15 8.02 -9.23
C SER A 475 16.39 8.50 -7.79
N PRO A 476 15.84 9.67 -7.38
CA PRO A 476 15.92 10.09 -5.99
C PRO A 476 15.27 9.07 -5.04
N LEU A 477 14.24 8.35 -5.50
CA LEU A 477 13.58 7.28 -4.73
C LEU A 477 14.53 6.13 -4.42
N PHE A 478 15.48 5.81 -5.30
CA PHE A 478 16.50 4.80 -5.02
C PHE A 478 17.40 5.25 -3.88
N ALA A 479 17.97 6.45 -3.98
CA ALA A 479 18.81 7.04 -2.93
C ALA A 479 18.06 7.15 -1.59
N TRP A 480 16.78 7.53 -1.63
CA TRP A 480 15.94 7.60 -0.44
C TRP A 480 15.74 6.23 0.22
N THR A 481 15.44 5.17 -0.56
CA THR A 481 15.33 3.82 0.01
C THR A 481 16.66 3.29 0.57
N GLN A 482 17.81 3.68 0.02
CA GLN A 482 19.11 3.34 0.59
C GLN A 482 19.32 4.05 1.93
N PHE A 483 19.02 5.35 1.99
CA PHE A 483 19.06 6.12 3.25
C PHE A 483 18.16 5.49 4.33
N LEU A 484 16.95 5.05 3.96
CA LEU A 484 16.06 4.37 4.89
C LEU A 484 16.65 3.07 5.48
N GLU A 485 17.47 2.34 4.73
CA GLU A 485 18.13 1.13 5.26
C GLU A 485 19.01 1.43 6.47
N GLU A 486 19.54 2.66 6.59
CA GLU A 486 20.36 3.09 7.73
C GLU A 486 19.54 3.62 8.91
N GLN A 487 18.28 3.98 8.68
CA GLN A 487 17.40 4.59 9.69
C GLN A 487 16.39 3.61 10.30
N LEU A 488 16.11 2.52 9.58
CA LEU A 488 15.11 1.55 9.96
C LEU A 488 15.70 0.42 10.82
N GLY A 489 14.82 -0.25 11.55
CA GLY A 489 15.16 -1.36 12.44
C GLY A 489 13.97 -2.29 12.57
N ASN A 490 13.64 -2.68 13.80
CA ASN A 490 12.59 -3.66 14.04
C ASN A 490 11.18 -3.10 13.76
N THR A 491 10.44 -3.81 12.92
CA THR A 491 8.99 -3.62 12.73
C THR A 491 8.25 -4.86 13.18
N VAL A 492 7.18 -4.67 13.96
CA VAL A 492 6.27 -5.74 14.37
C VAL A 492 4.85 -5.40 13.95
N THR A 493 4.17 -6.33 13.28
CA THR A 493 2.75 -6.25 12.91
C THR A 493 2.01 -7.47 13.45
N GLN A 494 0.86 -7.26 14.05
CA GLN A 494 -0.03 -8.28 14.57
C GLN A 494 -1.45 -8.06 14.06
N LEU A 495 -2.11 -9.16 13.68
CA LEU A 495 -3.56 -9.20 13.50
C LEU A 495 -4.16 -10.09 14.59
N LEU A 496 -5.05 -9.51 15.38
CA LEU A 496 -5.71 -10.16 16.51
C LEU A 496 -7.21 -10.26 16.22
N ARG A 497 -7.81 -11.43 16.41
CA ARG A 497 -9.27 -11.57 16.40
C ARG A 497 -9.86 -10.76 17.55
N LYS A 498 -10.75 -9.83 17.23
CA LYS A 498 -11.49 -9.03 18.21
C LYS A 498 -12.89 -9.60 18.38
N GLU A 499 -13.58 -9.80 17.26
CA GLU A 499 -14.92 -10.36 17.15
C GLU A 499 -14.94 -11.38 16.00
N ASP A 500 -16.10 -11.98 15.74
CA ASP A 500 -16.23 -13.04 14.73
C ASP A 500 -15.87 -12.54 13.32
N ASP A 501 -16.23 -11.31 12.98
CA ASP A 501 -15.98 -10.66 11.69
C ASP A 501 -14.98 -9.49 11.78
N ILE A 502 -14.27 -9.32 12.91
CA ILE A 502 -13.34 -8.18 13.09
C ILE A 502 -11.95 -8.64 13.51
N LEU A 503 -10.95 -8.23 12.72
CA LEU A 503 -9.53 -8.28 13.09
C LEU A 503 -9.03 -6.91 13.54
N GLU A 504 -8.39 -6.86 14.69
CA GLU A 504 -7.63 -5.71 15.16
C GLU A 504 -6.21 -5.74 14.58
N ILE A 505 -5.79 -4.63 13.97
CA ILE A 505 -4.42 -4.40 13.51
C ILE A 505 -3.65 -3.72 14.63
N GLN A 506 -2.46 -4.23 14.96
CA GLN A 506 -1.50 -3.54 15.81
C GLN A 506 -0.12 -3.56 15.16
N ARG A 507 0.52 -2.40 15.05
CA ARG A 507 1.87 -2.28 14.50
C ARG A 507 2.71 -1.31 15.30
N LYS A 508 3.99 -1.67 15.47
CA LYS A 508 5.06 -0.81 15.95
C LYS A 508 6.16 -0.78 14.90
N SER A 509 6.42 0.38 14.31
CA SER A 509 7.47 0.59 13.31
C SER A 509 7.92 2.05 13.27
N GLN A 510 9.10 2.34 12.72
CA GLN A 510 9.64 3.70 12.71
C GLN A 510 8.90 4.65 11.74
N LEU A 511 8.38 4.12 10.62
CA LEU A 511 7.67 4.88 9.59
C LEU A 511 6.16 4.59 9.49
N GLY A 512 5.61 3.73 10.35
CA GLY A 512 4.23 3.26 10.24
C GLY A 512 4.03 2.17 9.18
N LEU A 513 5.04 1.95 8.33
CA LEU A 513 5.11 0.94 7.28
C LEU A 513 6.17 -0.14 7.60
N ASN A 514 6.02 -1.31 7.00
CA ASN A 514 7.07 -2.33 6.92
C ASN A 514 7.89 -2.17 5.62
N ALA A 515 8.98 -2.91 5.48
CA ALA A 515 9.90 -2.82 4.35
C ALA A 515 9.26 -3.16 3.00
N PHE A 516 8.35 -4.13 2.97
CA PHE A 516 7.62 -4.48 1.75
C PHE A 516 6.72 -3.32 1.30
N GLU A 517 5.98 -2.73 2.23
CA GLU A 517 5.12 -1.57 1.99
C GLU A 517 5.93 -0.35 1.54
N ILE A 518 7.11 -0.10 2.12
CA ILE A 518 8.01 0.98 1.70
C ILE A 518 8.52 0.75 0.27
N ALA A 519 8.93 -0.47 -0.06
CA ALA A 519 9.43 -0.79 -1.40
C ALA A 519 8.32 -0.67 -2.47
N LEU A 520 7.10 -1.13 -2.15
CA LEU A 520 5.93 -0.93 -3.02
C LEU A 520 5.57 0.55 -3.16
N LEU A 521 5.61 1.30 -2.06
CA LEU A 521 5.35 2.73 -2.07
C LEU A 521 6.33 3.47 -2.98
N ALA A 522 7.62 3.16 -2.89
CA ALA A 522 8.63 3.74 -3.75
C ALA A 522 8.37 3.39 -5.23
N ARG A 523 7.99 2.14 -5.54
CA ARG A 523 7.66 1.74 -6.91
C ARG A 523 6.40 2.43 -7.43
N TRP A 524 5.41 2.65 -6.56
CA TRP A 524 4.17 3.33 -6.90
C TRP A 524 4.42 4.82 -7.18
N ILE A 525 5.15 5.54 -6.30
CA ILE A 525 5.54 6.95 -6.55
C ILE A 525 6.32 7.08 -7.86
N HIS A 526 7.14 6.07 -8.18
CA HIS A 526 7.89 6.04 -9.43
C HIS A 526 6.99 5.88 -10.68
N SER A 527 5.81 5.25 -10.56
CA SER A 527 4.89 5.08 -11.69
C SER A 527 4.38 6.43 -12.22
N GLU A 528 4.16 6.50 -13.54
CA GLU A 528 3.58 7.67 -14.20
C GLU A 528 2.13 7.90 -13.80
N SER A 529 1.40 6.80 -13.55
CA SER A 529 0.01 6.84 -13.11
C SER A 529 -0.15 7.30 -11.67
N PHE A 530 0.95 7.43 -10.89
CA PHE A 530 0.84 7.93 -9.52
C PHE A 530 0.15 9.31 -9.49
N PRO A 531 -0.86 9.47 -8.62
CA PRO A 531 -1.17 8.61 -7.49
C PRO A 531 -2.29 7.60 -7.75
N TRP A 532 -2.76 7.45 -8.99
CA TRP A 532 -3.75 6.46 -9.37
C TRP A 532 -3.17 5.05 -9.39
N ILE A 533 -4.05 4.05 -9.43
CA ILE A 533 -3.69 2.65 -9.62
C ILE A 533 -4.01 2.28 -11.06
N ASP A 534 -2.96 2.08 -11.86
CA ASP A 534 -3.11 1.52 -13.19
C ASP A 534 -3.23 -0.02 -13.09
N LEU A 535 -4.43 -0.53 -13.32
CA LEU A 535 -4.68 -1.96 -13.29
C LEU A 535 -3.95 -2.69 -14.42
N GLU A 536 -3.71 -2.07 -15.58
CA GLU A 536 -2.95 -2.70 -16.67
C GLU A 536 -1.48 -2.88 -16.29
N GLU A 537 -0.88 -1.90 -15.59
CA GLU A 537 0.47 -2.07 -15.02
C GLU A 537 0.55 -3.30 -14.11
N ILE A 538 -0.54 -3.61 -13.38
CA ILE A 538 -0.63 -4.67 -12.37
C ILE A 538 -1.09 -6.01 -12.96
N THR A 539 -1.87 -6.05 -14.03
CA THR A 539 -2.45 -7.30 -14.57
C THR A 539 -1.73 -7.81 -15.82
N HIS A 540 -1.07 -6.95 -16.58
CA HIS A 540 -0.43 -7.34 -17.83
C HIS A 540 1.05 -7.69 -17.60
N TRP A 541 1.36 -8.98 -17.51
CA TRP A 541 2.71 -9.51 -17.28
C TRP A 541 3.18 -10.31 -18.50
N GLU A 542 3.81 -9.65 -19.45
CA GLU A 542 4.41 -10.31 -20.62
C GLU A 542 5.93 -10.18 -20.60
N PHE A 543 6.63 -11.20 -21.10
CA PHE A 543 8.05 -11.06 -21.36
C PHE A 543 8.23 -10.12 -22.56
N PRO A 544 9.07 -9.08 -22.46
CA PRO A 544 9.38 -8.26 -23.62
C PRO A 544 9.95 -9.15 -24.71
N SER A 545 9.49 -8.97 -25.95
CA SER A 545 10.00 -9.71 -27.11
C SER A 545 11.53 -9.62 -27.12
N THR A 546 12.22 -10.76 -27.17
CA THR A 546 13.66 -10.71 -27.45
C THR A 546 13.80 -10.09 -28.84
N PRO A 547 14.51 -8.97 -29.02
CA PRO A 547 14.93 -8.60 -30.36
C PRO A 547 15.70 -9.80 -30.90
N LYS A 548 15.22 -10.36 -32.02
CA LYS A 548 15.99 -11.39 -32.72
C LYS A 548 17.36 -10.77 -32.96
N PRO A 549 18.47 -11.36 -32.48
CA PRO A 549 19.78 -10.85 -32.84
C PRO A 549 19.81 -10.82 -34.37
N ALA A 550 20.10 -9.65 -34.94
CA ALA A 550 20.42 -9.57 -36.34
C ALA A 550 21.61 -10.52 -36.53
N LEU A 551 21.35 -11.69 -37.13
CA LEU A 551 22.41 -12.56 -37.62
C LEU A 551 23.19 -11.70 -38.60
N LYS A 552 24.38 -11.26 -38.19
CA LYS A 552 25.40 -10.73 -39.09
C LYS A 552 26.18 -11.89 -39.67
#